data_AF-A0A8J4X9J8-F1
#
_entry.id   AF-A0A8J4X9J8-F1
#
_cell.length_a   1.000
_cell.length_b   1.000
_cell.length_c   1.000
_cell.angle_alpha   90.00
_cell.angle_beta   90.00
_cell.angle_gamma   90.00
#
_symmetry.space_group_name_H-M   'P 1'
#
loop_
_entity.id
_entity.type
_entity.pdbx_description
1 polymer ?
#
loop_
_entity_poly.entity_id
_entity_poly.type
_entity_poly.pdbx_seq_one_letter_code
_entity_poly.pdbx_strand_id
1 'polypeptide(L)' 'DENHNEVTLTLRDMNVTQKELNSEAQLLYSIHTVGLYIIISVNKLGINVIWDRQTRVKIELQTRWI' A
#
# COMPACT_ATOMS: atom_id res chain seq x y z
N ASP A 1 -15.82 6.11 -20.98
CA ASP A 1 -14.67 6.73 -20.30
C ASP A 1 -14.35 5.99 -19.02
N GLU A 2 -13.15 5.45 -18.99
CA GLU A 2 -12.68 4.42 -18.05
C GLU A 2 -12.51 5.00 -16.65
N ASN A 3 -13.49 4.73 -15.78
CA ASN A 3 -13.43 5.03 -14.36
C ASN A 3 -12.50 4.00 -13.68
N HIS A 4 -11.19 4.24 -13.70
CA HIS A 4 -10.25 3.44 -12.93
C HIS A 4 -10.25 3.93 -11.47
N ASN A 5 -10.66 3.06 -10.55
CA ASN A 5 -10.46 3.21 -9.10
C ASN A 5 -8.95 3.16 -8.81
N GLU A 6 -8.26 4.26 -9.09
CA GLU A 6 -6.84 4.45 -8.82
C GLU A 6 -6.66 4.96 -7.38
N VAL A 7 -5.76 4.30 -6.64
CA VAL A 7 -5.38 4.72 -5.30
C VAL A 7 -3.89 5.01 -5.29
N THR A 8 -3.54 6.22 -4.89
CA THR A 8 -2.13 6.62 -4.69
C THR A 8 -1.86 6.79 -3.20
N LEU A 9 -0.86 6.05 -2.69
CA LEU A 9 -0.33 6.20 -1.34
C LEU A 9 1.02 6.91 -1.40
N THR A 10 1.18 7.94 -0.57
CA THR A 10 2.43 8.68 -0.40
C THR A 10 3.06 8.30 0.94
N LEU A 11 4.28 7.78 0.89
CA LEU A 11 5.11 7.48 2.06
C LEU A 11 6.03 8.69 2.28
N ARG A 12 5.82 9.43 3.38
CA ARG A 12 6.58 10.66 3.67
C ARG A 12 6.58 10.92 5.18
N ASP A 13 7.69 11.46 5.69
CA ASP A 13 7.81 11.90 7.09
C ASP A 13 7.34 10.84 8.09
N MET A 14 7.77 9.58 7.88
CA MET A 14 7.39 8.39 8.66
C MET A 14 5.89 8.04 8.66
N ASN A 15 5.10 8.68 7.80
CA ASN A 15 3.65 8.51 7.67
C ASN A 15 3.24 8.02 6.29
N VAL A 16 2.02 7.49 6.19
CA VAL A 16 1.35 7.16 4.93
C VAL A 16 0.14 8.07 4.78
N THR A 17 0.09 8.79 3.66
CA THR A 17 -1.08 9.58 3.29
C THR A 17 -1.67 9.05 1.99
N GLN A 18 -2.99 9.00 1.92
CA GLN A 18 -3.72 8.65 0.71
C GLN A 18 -4.05 9.95 -0.03
N LYS A 19 -3.77 10.02 -1.33
CA LYS A 19 -4.32 11.08 -2.19
C LYS A 19 -5.73 10.66 -2.61
N GLU A 20 -6.70 11.54 -2.40
CA GLU A 20 -8.13 11.23 -2.50
C GLU A 20 -8.55 10.49 -3.78
N LEU A 21 -9.24 9.37 -3.57
CA LEU A 21 -10.50 9.04 -4.23
C LEU A 21 -11.33 8.17 -3.27
N ASN A 22 -12.66 8.40 -3.27
CA ASN A 22 -13.80 7.63 -2.76
C ASN A 22 -13.58 6.77 -1.49
N SER A 23 -14.51 6.82 -0.54
CA SER A 23 -14.49 6.02 0.71
C SER A 23 -14.30 4.50 0.47
N GLU A 24 -14.61 4.00 -0.72
CA GLU A 24 -14.41 2.61 -1.15
C GLU A 24 -12.93 2.22 -1.36
N ALA A 25 -12.01 3.19 -1.49
CA ALA A 25 -10.58 2.94 -1.64
C ALA A 25 -9.96 2.20 -0.44
N GLN A 26 -10.53 2.37 0.76
CA GLN A 26 -10.12 1.61 1.96
C GLN A 26 -10.34 0.10 1.83
N LEU A 27 -11.19 -0.35 0.90
CA LEU A 27 -11.38 -1.79 0.63
C LEU A 27 -10.28 -2.38 -0.26
N LEU A 28 -9.44 -1.56 -0.89
CA LEU A 28 -8.44 -2.01 -1.87
C LEU A 28 -7.11 -2.40 -1.22
N TYR A 29 -6.79 -1.85 -0.05
CA TYR A 29 -5.55 -2.12 0.66
C TYR A 29 -5.73 -2.07 2.18
N SER A 30 -4.83 -2.70 2.93
CA SER A 30 -4.73 -2.50 4.38
C SER A 30 -3.36 -1.91 4.75
N ILE A 31 -3.32 -1.18 5.87
CA ILE A 31 -2.08 -0.64 6.45
C ILE A 31 -1.93 -1.21 7.86
N HIS A 32 -0.78 -1.81 8.15
CA HIS A 32 -0.42 -2.29 9.47
C HIS A 32 0.92 -1.72 9.90
N THR A 33 1.01 -1.27 11.16
CA THR A 33 2.28 -0.88 11.77
C THR A 33 2.78 -2.03 12.64
N VAL A 34 3.95 -2.57 12.32
CA VAL A 34 4.59 -3.68 13.05
C VAL A 34 5.97 -3.23 13.50
N GLY A 35 6.10 -2.88 14.78
CA GLY A 35 7.33 -2.32 15.34
C GLY A 35 7.75 -1.05 14.60
N LEU A 36 8.89 -1.11 13.90
CA LEU A 36 9.41 0.03 13.14
C LEU A 36 8.92 0.09 11.69
N TYR A 37 8.19 -0.93 11.22
CA TYR A 37 7.79 -1.07 9.83
C TYR A 37 6.32 -0.69 9.61
N ILE A 38 6.04 -0.13 8.44
CA ILE A 38 4.70 -0.02 7.88
C ILE A 38 4.55 -1.07 6.78
N ILE A 39 3.49 -1.85 6.85
CA ILE A 39 3.13 -2.88 5.88
C ILE A 39 1.83 -2.46 5.18
N ILE A 40 1.90 -2.28 3.86
CA ILE A 40 0.75 -2.00 3.00
C ILE A 40 0.46 -3.27 2.20
N SER A 41 -0.74 -3.81 2.32
CA SER A 41 -1.13 -5.07 1.66
C SER A 41 -2.27 -4.84 0.68
N VAL A 42 -2.08 -5.24 -0.58
CA VAL A 42 -3.12 -5.27 -1.61
C VAL A 42 -3.50 -6.72 -1.85
N ASN A 43 -4.30 -7.28 -0.95
CA ASN A 43 -4.59 -8.73 -0.89
C ASN A 43 -5.17 -9.28 -2.20
N LYS A 44 -6.04 -8.52 -2.87
CA LYS A 44 -6.64 -8.91 -4.16
C LYS A 44 -5.58 -9.13 -5.24
N LEU A 45 -4.50 -8.36 -5.21
CA LEU A 45 -3.37 -8.48 -6.13
C LEU A 45 -2.24 -9.32 -5.54
N GLY A 46 -2.26 -9.67 -4.25
CA GLY A 46 -1.15 -10.40 -3.62
C GLY A 46 0.15 -9.61 -3.61
N ILE A 47 0.09 -8.29 -3.38
CA ILE A 47 1.25 -7.40 -3.31
C ILE A 47 1.37 -6.89 -1.87
N ASN A 48 2.56 -7.00 -1.29
CA ASN A 48 2.90 -6.34 -0.04
C ASN A 48 4.01 -5.32 -0.26
N VAL A 49 3.89 -4.16 0.34
CA VAL A 49 4.94 -3.15 0.47
C VAL A 49 5.30 -3.03 1.93
N ILE A 50 6.58 -3.18 2.25
CA ILE A 50 7.11 -3.09 3.61
C ILE A 50 8.11 -1.93 3.63
N TRP A 51 7.88 -0.94 4.48
CA TRP A 51 8.71 0.25 4.59
C TRP A 51 9.22 0.43 6.02
N ASP A 52 10.51 0.71 6.17
CA ASP A 52 11.16 0.96 7.47
C ASP A 52 10.93 2.37 8.05
N ARG A 53 10.02 3.15 7.44
CA ARG A 53 9.73 4.57 7.75
C ARG A 53 10.86 5.55 7.46
N GLN A 54 11.97 5.09 6.88
CA GLN A 54 13.10 5.95 6.51
C GLN A 54 13.39 5.84 5.02
N THR A 55 14.06 4.78 4.59
CA THR A 55 14.64 4.69 3.24
C THR A 55 14.44 3.34 2.57
N ARG A 56 14.19 2.27 3.34
CA ARG A 56 14.14 0.93 2.78
C ARG A 56 12.70 0.54 2.50
N VAL A 57 12.42 0.30 1.22
CA VAL A 57 11.17 -0.27 0.74
C VAL A 57 11.45 -1.66 0.20
N LYS A 58 10.73 -2.66 0.70
CA LYS A 58 10.70 -4.02 0.16
C LYS A 58 9.33 -4.27 -0.45
N ILE A 59 9.30 -4.84 -1.64
CA ILE A 59 8.08 -5.28 -2.31
C ILE A 59 8.09 -6.80 -2.35
N GLU A 60 7.00 -7.42 -1.90
CA GLU A 60 6.78 -8.86 -2.00
C GLU A 60 5.59 -9.12 -2.91
N LEU A 61 5.78 -10.00 -3.88
CA LEU A 61 4.74 -10.45 -4.80
C LEU A 61 4.40 -11.89 -4.47
N GLN A 62 3.10 -12.21 -4.42
CA GLN A 62 2.64 -13.60 -4.32
C GLN A 62 3.08 -14.42 -5.53
N THR A 63 3.20 -15.73 -5.33
CA THR A 63 3.63 -16.71 -6.34
C THR A 63 2.84 -16.67 -7.64
N ARG A 64 1.60 -16.17 -7.67
CA ARG A 64 0.81 -16.01 -8.90
C ARG A 64 1.45 -15.08 -9.96
N TRP A 65 2.47 -14.31 -9.57
CA TRP A 65 3.19 -13.38 -10.42
C TRP A 65 4.60 -13.86 -10.82
N ILE A 66 4.98 -15.06 -10.39
CA ILE A 66 6.24 -15.75 -10.74
C ILE A 66 5.90 -16.91 -11.68
#